data_AF-A0AAV3IN06-F1
#
_entry.id   AF-A0AAV3IN06-F1
#
_cell.length_a   1.000
_cell.length_b   1.000
_cell.length_c   1.000
_cell.angle_alpha   90.00
_cell.angle_beta   90.00
_cell.angle_gamma   90.00
#
_symmetry.space_group_name_H-M   'P 1'
#
loop_
_entity.id
_entity.type
_entity.pdbx_description
1 polymer ?
#
loop_
_entity_poly.entity_id
_entity_poly.type
_entity_poly.pdbx_seq_one_letter_code
_entity_poly.pdbx_strand_id
1 'polypeptide(L)'
;MNKNQKPPFKQNAIALGFTLGVHAIAIVGLLFLGLSKPPEQPKKLTTILVKPEDLPPPLAKEVEQQTTAENQAEEVLSPIVDENVPQNIPAVPVPPPPPTAQHLVAQKQKAEQAKLAEEKRKAEEAAKAKQAAEQQRLEEAQKQQAEAKRQAEAKAAKVEAEQKRKAEAKTKHEQSEVRKAAEEAKRKAEADAKLKREAENAKLQAQQEAKRKAEAEAKAKHEARKAAEDAKRKAAEDAKVKQQKVAEEAKRKAEADAKAQKQKAAEEAKHKAEADAKAQKQKAAEDAKRKAEADAKAQKQKAAEDAKRKAEADAKAKQQKAAEDAKRKAEADAKAKQQKAAEDARRKAEIEAEEKAASAKKAQEEAAQKKGEAKKIASSAKRDFEQKIRRAWDVPTGSSGKTVSVRFTLSDSGSVSSIVITRSSGDDALDASIKAAIQASAPYPMPSDPDARREARSVTSTFRAQ
;
A
#
# COMPACT_ATOMS: atom_id res chain seq x y z
N MET A 1 -53.46 21.74 -40.13
CA MET A 1 -53.24 20.29 -39.89
C MET A 1 -51.75 20.12 -39.58
N ASN A 2 -51.25 19.56 -38.49
CA ASN A 2 -51.82 18.89 -37.33
C ASN A 2 -50.87 19.09 -36.13
N LYS A 3 -51.49 19.27 -34.96
CA LYS A 3 -50.89 19.29 -33.63
C LYS A 3 -50.33 17.90 -33.27
N ASN A 4 -49.26 17.81 -32.47
CA ASN A 4 -49.23 16.91 -31.31
C ASN A 4 -48.02 17.09 -30.37
N GLN A 5 -48.38 17.25 -29.09
CA GLN A 5 -47.55 17.29 -27.89
C GLN A 5 -46.75 15.99 -27.65
N LYS A 6 -45.65 16.07 -26.88
CA LYS A 6 -45.15 15.02 -25.96
C LYS A 6 -44.32 15.66 -24.81
N PRO A 7 -44.27 15.08 -23.59
CA PRO A 7 -44.29 15.83 -22.33
C PRO A 7 -42.92 16.04 -21.65
N PRO A 8 -42.79 17.00 -20.71
CA PRO A 8 -41.59 17.18 -19.88
C PRO A 8 -41.66 16.27 -18.64
N PHE A 9 -41.35 14.98 -18.78
CA PHE A 9 -41.44 14.04 -17.63
C PHE A 9 -40.15 13.26 -17.30
N LYS A 10 -39.02 13.53 -17.97
CA LYS A 10 -37.77 12.78 -17.74
C LYS A 10 -36.77 13.41 -16.78
N GLN A 11 -36.91 14.69 -16.42
CA GLN A 11 -35.98 15.35 -15.49
C GLN A 11 -36.28 15.06 -14.01
N ASN A 12 -37.54 14.83 -13.65
CA ASN A 12 -37.93 14.61 -12.25
C ASN A 12 -37.55 13.22 -11.71
N ALA A 13 -37.44 12.20 -12.58
CA ALA A 13 -37.07 10.84 -12.17
C ALA A 13 -35.59 10.75 -11.72
N ILE A 14 -34.70 11.50 -12.38
CA ILE A 14 -33.28 11.53 -12.03
C ILE A 14 -33.06 12.34 -10.74
N ALA A 15 -33.80 13.44 -10.57
CA ALA A 15 -33.76 14.24 -9.33
C ALA A 15 -34.34 13.48 -8.12
N LEU A 16 -35.43 12.72 -8.30
CA LEU A 16 -35.98 11.84 -7.26
C LEU A 16 -35.03 10.69 -6.91
N GLY A 17 -34.35 10.10 -7.90
CA GLY A 17 -33.35 9.06 -7.65
C GLY A 17 -32.13 9.56 -6.86
N PHE A 18 -31.68 10.79 -7.12
CA PHE A 18 -30.54 11.38 -6.40
C PHE A 18 -30.90 11.71 -4.95
N THR A 19 -32.08 12.28 -4.71
CA THR A 19 -32.53 12.59 -3.34
C THR A 19 -32.74 11.32 -2.52
N LEU A 20 -33.35 10.27 -3.08
CA LEU A 20 -33.46 8.96 -2.41
C LEU A 20 -32.10 8.32 -2.14
N GLY A 21 -31.15 8.43 -3.07
CA GLY A 21 -29.78 7.93 -2.88
C GLY A 21 -29.03 8.64 -1.76
N VAL A 22 -29.12 9.97 -1.69
CA VAL A 22 -28.49 10.77 -0.62
C VAL A 22 -29.10 10.45 0.75
N HIS A 23 -30.43 10.33 0.83
CA HIS A 23 -31.09 9.98 2.09
C HIS A 23 -30.79 8.54 2.53
N ALA A 24 -30.68 7.58 1.60
CA ALA A 24 -30.27 6.22 1.93
C ALA A 24 -28.84 6.16 2.50
N ILE A 25 -27.90 6.92 1.94
CA ILE A 25 -26.53 7.02 2.47
C ILE A 25 -26.53 7.70 3.85
N ALA A 26 -27.33 8.74 4.04
CA ALA A 26 -27.45 9.41 5.33
C ALA A 26 -28.03 8.50 6.42
N ILE A 27 -29.07 7.72 6.10
CA ILE A 27 -29.70 6.77 7.05
C ILE A 27 -28.73 5.63 7.39
N VAL A 28 -27.99 5.09 6.43
CA VAL A 28 -26.98 4.05 6.68
C VAL A 28 -25.81 4.62 7.50
N GLY A 29 -25.40 5.87 7.24
CA GLY A 29 -24.40 6.56 8.05
C GLY A 29 -24.85 6.81 9.48
N LEU A 30 -26.12 7.20 9.69
CA LEU A 30 -26.70 7.39 11.03
C LEU A 30 -26.91 6.07 11.77
N LEU A 31 -27.27 4.98 11.07
CA LEU A 31 -27.33 3.64 11.68
C LEU A 31 -25.94 3.14 12.09
N PHE A 32 -24.92 3.39 11.27
CA PHE A 32 -23.54 3.03 11.60
C PHE A 32 -23.00 3.85 12.78
N LEU A 33 -23.36 5.14 12.86
CA LEU A 33 -22.94 6.01 13.94
C LEU A 33 -23.77 5.82 15.23
N GLY A 34 -25.05 5.43 15.10
CA GLY A 34 -25.96 5.18 16.22
C GLY A 34 -25.80 3.81 16.89
N LEU A 35 -25.25 2.81 16.19
CA LEU A 35 -24.85 1.51 16.75
C LEU A 35 -23.39 1.47 17.22
N SER A 36 -22.63 2.54 16.99
CA SER A 36 -21.26 2.65 17.48
C SER A 36 -21.27 3.09 18.94
N LYS A 37 -20.83 2.18 19.81
CA LYS A 37 -20.65 2.39 21.25
C LYS A 37 -19.93 3.73 21.50
N PRO A 38 -20.51 4.67 22.28
CA PRO A 38 -19.89 5.96 22.49
C PRO A 38 -18.50 5.77 23.09
N PRO A 39 -17.49 6.57 22.68
CA PRO A 39 -16.16 6.49 23.26
C PRO A 39 -16.27 6.73 24.77
N GLU A 40 -15.75 5.79 25.57
CA GLU A 40 -15.67 5.94 27.02
C GLU A 40 -15.04 7.28 27.36
N GLN A 41 -15.75 8.06 28.17
CA GLN A 41 -15.24 9.33 28.67
C GLN A 41 -13.89 9.07 29.37
N PRO A 42 -12.85 9.89 29.14
CA PRO A 42 -11.59 9.72 29.82
C PRO A 42 -11.83 9.76 31.32
N LYS A 43 -11.44 8.69 32.02
CA LYS A 43 -11.59 8.57 33.48
C LYS A 43 -11.00 9.82 34.13
N LYS A 44 -11.83 10.54 34.88
CA LYS A 44 -11.42 11.73 35.64
C LYS A 44 -10.32 11.30 36.60
N LEU A 45 -9.08 11.75 36.36
CA LEU A 45 -8.00 11.59 37.33
C LEU A 45 -8.39 12.42 38.57
N THR A 46 -8.82 11.74 39.63
CA THR A 46 -8.85 12.32 40.97
C THR A 46 -7.43 12.36 41.50
N THR A 47 -6.79 13.51 41.41
CA THR A 47 -5.55 13.79 42.15
C THR A 47 -5.91 13.87 43.63
N ILE A 48 -5.75 12.76 44.34
CA ILE A 48 -5.69 12.77 45.79
C ILE A 48 -4.26 13.18 46.13
N LEU A 49 -4.11 14.35 46.75
CA LEU A 49 -2.86 14.81 47.35
C LEU A 49 -2.62 13.97 48.61
N VAL A 50 -2.04 12.79 48.44
CA VAL A 50 -1.64 11.91 49.53
C VAL A 50 -0.44 12.56 50.22
N LYS A 51 -0.65 13.06 51.44
CA LYS A 51 0.43 13.48 52.33
C LYS A 51 1.21 12.23 52.78
N PRO A 52 2.53 12.34 53.00
CA PRO A 52 3.41 11.20 53.26
C PRO A 52 3.19 10.45 54.59
N GLU A 53 2.14 10.75 55.36
CA GLU A 53 1.89 10.13 56.68
C GLU A 53 0.88 8.97 56.68
N ASP A 54 0.23 8.65 55.54
CA ASP A 54 -0.82 7.62 55.46
C ASP A 54 -0.41 6.32 54.72
N LEU A 55 0.88 6.04 54.58
CA LEU A 55 1.38 4.78 53.98
C LEU A 55 1.76 3.78 55.08
N PRO A 56 1.06 2.64 55.23
CA PRO A 56 1.46 1.60 56.18
C PRO A 56 2.75 0.88 55.69
N PRO A 57 3.66 0.50 56.61
CA PRO A 57 4.91 -0.15 56.25
C PRO A 57 4.69 -1.57 55.66
N PRO A 58 5.51 -2.00 54.69
CA PRO A 58 5.32 -3.30 54.04
C PRO A 58 5.75 -4.45 54.96
N LEU A 59 4.80 -5.35 55.24
CA LEU A 59 5.06 -6.68 55.79
C LEU A 59 5.85 -7.52 54.79
N ALA A 60 7.01 -8.01 55.21
CA ALA A 60 7.77 -9.06 54.53
C ALA A 60 7.21 -10.44 54.91
N LYS A 61 6.95 -11.30 53.92
CA LYS A 61 6.67 -12.73 54.09
C LYS A 61 7.93 -13.56 53.87
N GLU A 62 8.34 -14.22 54.95
CA GLU A 62 8.64 -15.66 55.08
C GLU A 62 9.39 -16.39 53.94
N VAL A 63 10.64 -16.77 54.22
CA VAL A 63 11.29 -17.99 53.69
C VAL A 63 12.06 -18.64 54.84
N GLU A 64 11.78 -19.92 55.08
CA GLU A 64 12.37 -20.81 56.09
C GLU A 64 13.89 -20.95 55.98
N GLN A 65 14.59 -20.97 57.12
CA GLN A 65 15.52 -22.05 57.49
C GLN A 65 15.96 -21.94 58.95
N GLN A 66 15.75 -23.04 59.68
CA GLN A 66 16.35 -23.38 60.99
C GLN A 66 17.89 -23.37 60.86
N THR A 67 18.71 -23.01 61.85
CA THR A 67 18.89 -23.66 63.16
C THR A 67 19.73 -22.78 64.10
N THR A 68 19.32 -22.76 65.38
CA THR A 68 20.15 -22.88 66.61
C THR A 68 21.39 -22.00 66.81
N ALA A 69 21.29 -21.09 67.79
CA ALA A 69 22.19 -20.89 68.95
C ALA A 69 22.09 -19.40 69.38
N GLU A 70 21.45 -19.01 70.48
CA GLU A 70 21.72 -19.24 71.90
C GLU A 70 22.08 -17.88 72.54
N ASN A 71 21.49 -17.65 73.71
CA ASN A 71 21.79 -16.65 74.73
C ASN A 71 21.12 -15.26 74.65
N GLN A 72 20.11 -15.18 75.51
CA GLN A 72 19.25 -14.06 75.88
C GLN A 72 19.98 -13.14 76.88
N ALA A 73 19.64 -11.85 76.85
CA ALA A 73 19.78 -10.97 78.00
C ALA A 73 18.52 -11.10 78.85
N GLU A 74 18.67 -11.30 80.16
CA GLU A 74 17.57 -11.34 81.12
C GLU A 74 17.70 -10.16 82.09
N GLU A 75 16.65 -9.33 82.07
CA GLU A 75 16.28 -8.36 83.09
C GLU A 75 15.40 -9.08 84.11
N VAL A 76 15.69 -9.05 85.42
CA VAL A 76 14.77 -8.57 86.47
C VAL A 76 15.33 -8.68 87.91
N LEU A 77 15.04 -7.61 88.65
CA LEU A 77 14.71 -7.48 90.09
C LEU A 77 15.16 -8.54 91.14
N SER A 78 15.95 -8.02 92.09
CA SER A 78 15.94 -8.16 93.58
C SER A 78 15.51 -9.47 94.28
N PRO A 79 16.23 -9.84 95.35
CA PRO A 79 15.56 -9.90 96.66
C PRO A 79 16.41 -9.40 97.87
N ILE A 80 15.68 -9.28 98.98
CA ILE A 80 15.96 -8.72 100.32
C ILE A 80 16.70 -9.75 101.22
N VAL A 81 17.48 -9.26 102.20
CA VAL A 81 17.55 -9.66 103.65
C VAL A 81 18.99 -9.68 104.22
N ASP A 82 19.13 -8.94 105.33
CA ASP A 82 20.14 -8.90 106.41
C ASP A 82 21.03 -10.13 106.68
N GLU A 83 22.30 -9.90 107.09
CA GLU A 83 22.69 -9.83 108.52
C GLU A 83 24.24 -9.86 108.70
N ASN A 84 24.69 -9.07 109.67
CA ASN A 84 25.92 -9.20 110.48
C ASN A 84 27.10 -8.21 110.28
N VAL A 85 27.45 -7.63 111.42
CA VAL A 85 28.35 -6.50 111.74
C VAL A 85 29.69 -7.11 112.23
N PRO A 86 30.85 -6.43 112.10
CA PRO A 86 31.33 -5.66 113.25
C PRO A 86 31.90 -4.27 112.93
N GLN A 87 31.63 -3.37 113.88
CA GLN A 87 32.21 -2.08 114.22
C GLN A 87 33.57 -1.69 113.61
N ASN A 88 33.66 -0.44 113.11
CA ASN A 88 34.68 0.53 113.56
C ASN A 88 34.33 1.99 113.18
N ILE A 89 34.04 2.82 114.21
CA ILE A 89 34.25 4.29 114.42
C ILE A 89 33.91 5.34 113.31
N PRO A 90 33.42 6.55 113.70
CA PRO A 90 32.72 7.47 112.83
C PRO A 90 33.66 8.46 112.12
N ALA A 91 33.44 8.67 110.83
CA ALA A 91 33.96 9.85 110.12
C ALA A 91 32.83 10.50 109.31
N VAL A 92 32.54 11.74 109.68
CA VAL A 92 31.68 12.75 109.06
C VAL A 92 31.55 12.65 107.51
N PRO A 93 30.36 12.89 106.94
CA PRO A 93 30.17 12.91 105.50
C PRO A 93 30.80 14.17 104.91
N VAL A 94 31.89 14.02 104.17
CA VAL A 94 32.45 15.10 103.35
C VAL A 94 31.73 15.07 101.99
N PRO A 95 31.10 16.17 101.55
CA PRO A 95 30.51 16.23 100.21
C PRO A 95 31.62 16.04 99.15
N PRO A 96 31.35 15.34 98.03
CA PRO A 96 32.35 15.17 96.99
C PRO A 96 32.82 16.56 96.50
N PRO A 97 34.13 16.75 96.27
CA PRO A 97 34.66 18.05 95.88
C PRO A 97 34.01 18.50 94.56
N PRO A 98 33.69 19.79 94.40
CA PRO A 98 33.20 20.32 93.14
C PRO A 98 34.24 20.01 92.03
N PRO A 99 33.79 19.64 90.82
CA PRO A 99 34.69 19.23 89.75
C PRO A 99 35.75 20.32 89.53
N THR A 100 37.02 19.91 89.60
CA THR A 100 38.17 20.81 89.48
C THR A 100 38.11 21.52 88.13
N ALA A 101 38.58 22.76 88.05
CA ALA A 101 38.57 23.56 86.81
C ALA A 101 39.14 22.82 85.59
N GLN A 102 40.10 21.91 85.78
CA GLN A 102 40.63 21.04 84.72
C GLN A 102 39.60 20.04 84.14
N HIS A 103 38.72 19.47 84.97
CA HIS A 103 37.66 18.57 84.51
C HIS A 103 36.61 19.30 83.64
N LEU A 104 36.28 20.55 83.97
CA LEU A 104 35.38 21.35 83.13
C LEU A 104 36.02 21.69 81.77
N VAL A 105 37.32 22.01 81.74
CA VAL A 105 38.05 22.29 80.49
C VAL A 105 38.11 21.04 79.61
N ALA A 106 38.43 19.88 80.18
CA ALA A 106 38.46 18.61 79.45
C ALA A 106 37.08 18.21 78.90
N GLN A 107 36.01 18.43 79.66
CA GLN A 107 34.65 18.15 79.21
C GLN A 107 34.21 19.10 78.08
N LYS A 108 34.61 20.38 78.16
CA LYS A 108 34.33 21.39 77.11
C LYS A 108 35.07 21.06 75.81
N GLN A 109 36.34 20.66 75.89
CA GLN A 109 37.11 20.21 74.72
C GLN A 109 36.51 18.94 74.09
N LYS A 110 36.06 17.98 74.91
CA LYS A 110 35.42 16.74 74.41
C LYS A 110 34.09 17.03 73.70
N ALA A 111 33.31 18.00 74.20
CA ALA A 111 32.07 18.45 73.55
C ALA A 111 32.32 19.19 72.23
N GLU A 112 33.38 19.99 72.16
CA GLU A 112 33.79 20.71 70.94
C GLU A 112 34.29 19.75 69.86
N GLN A 113 35.06 18.73 70.26
CA GLN A 113 35.53 17.67 69.37
C GLN A 113 34.38 16.79 68.86
N ALA A 114 33.36 16.51 69.69
CA ALA A 114 32.15 15.80 69.28
C ALA A 114 31.33 16.60 68.26
N LYS A 115 31.18 17.92 68.45
CA LYS A 115 30.53 18.81 67.47
C LYS A 115 31.24 18.80 66.12
N LEU A 116 32.56 18.89 66.12
CA LEU A 116 33.36 18.86 64.87
C LEU A 116 33.24 17.53 64.14
N ALA A 117 33.15 16.41 64.88
CA ALA A 117 32.93 15.08 64.31
C ALA A 117 31.53 14.93 63.71
N GLU A 118 30.49 15.48 64.36
CA GLU A 118 29.12 15.49 63.85
C GLU A 118 29.01 16.36 62.57
N GLU A 119 29.67 17.53 62.56
CA GLU A 119 29.69 18.42 61.40
C GLU A 119 30.40 17.77 60.20
N LYS A 120 31.52 17.07 60.43
CA LYS A 120 32.18 16.27 59.38
C LYS A 120 31.30 15.15 58.85
N ARG A 121 30.56 14.44 59.71
CA ARG A 121 29.61 13.40 59.26
C ARG A 121 28.47 13.98 58.41
N LYS A 122 27.88 15.10 58.82
CA LYS A 122 26.86 15.81 58.03
C LYS A 122 27.41 16.29 56.69
N ALA A 123 28.65 16.79 56.65
CA ALA A 123 29.29 17.22 55.41
C ALA A 123 29.56 16.05 54.45
N GLU A 124 30.01 14.90 54.97
CA GLU A 124 30.24 13.69 54.18
C GLU A 124 28.92 13.09 53.64
N GLU A 125 27.87 13.08 54.45
CA GLU A 125 26.53 12.63 54.04
C GLU A 125 25.94 13.54 52.97
N ALA A 126 26.08 14.86 53.12
CA ALA A 126 25.67 15.84 52.10
C ALA A 126 26.47 15.69 50.79
N ALA A 127 27.76 15.33 50.87
CA ALA A 127 28.59 15.05 49.70
C ALA A 127 28.15 13.77 48.98
N LYS A 128 27.84 12.70 49.72
CA LYS A 128 27.26 11.47 49.16
C LYS A 128 25.89 11.71 48.52
N ALA A 129 25.03 12.51 49.17
CA ALA A 129 23.72 12.86 48.61
C ALA A 129 23.85 13.65 47.29
N LYS A 130 24.81 14.57 47.20
CA LYS A 130 25.12 15.29 45.95
C LYS A 130 25.64 14.35 44.85
N GLN A 131 26.55 13.44 45.17
CA GLN A 131 27.03 12.44 44.21
C GLN A 131 25.92 11.52 43.71
N ALA A 132 25.03 11.05 44.59
CA ALA A 132 23.89 10.23 44.21
C ALA A 132 22.92 10.99 43.29
N ALA A 133 22.64 12.25 43.58
CA ALA A 133 21.81 13.10 42.73
C ALA A 133 22.46 13.35 41.35
N GLU A 134 23.77 13.54 41.29
CA GLU A 134 24.50 13.71 40.03
C GLU A 134 24.51 12.43 39.19
N GLN A 135 24.70 11.25 39.82
CA GLN A 135 24.59 9.96 39.15
C GLN A 135 23.20 9.72 38.58
N GLN A 136 22.14 9.99 39.34
CA GLN A 136 20.75 9.87 38.84
C GLN A 136 20.51 10.79 37.64
N ARG A 137 21.06 12.00 37.68
CA ARG A 137 20.92 12.96 36.57
C ARG A 137 21.65 12.51 35.30
N LEU A 138 22.82 11.89 35.44
CA LEU A 138 23.56 11.28 34.33
C LEU A 138 22.82 10.08 33.75
N GLU A 139 22.26 9.22 34.59
CA GLU A 139 21.51 8.04 34.17
C GLU A 139 20.21 8.43 33.45
N GLU A 140 19.49 9.45 33.95
CA GLU A 140 18.31 10.00 33.29
C GLU A 140 18.67 10.65 31.94
N ALA A 141 19.78 11.39 31.86
CA ALA A 141 20.26 11.97 30.61
C ALA A 141 20.62 10.89 29.57
N GLN A 142 21.27 9.80 30.00
CA GLN A 142 21.55 8.65 29.12
C GLN A 142 20.27 7.98 28.65
N LYS A 143 19.27 7.81 29.52
CA LYS A 143 17.99 7.22 29.18
C LYS A 143 17.22 8.07 28.15
N GLN A 144 17.21 9.39 28.32
CA GLN A 144 16.63 10.32 27.36
C GLN A 144 17.37 10.29 26.00
N GLN A 145 18.70 10.21 26.02
CA GLN A 145 19.49 10.11 24.79
C GLN A 145 19.24 8.78 24.06
N ALA A 146 19.13 7.67 24.78
CA ALA A 146 18.80 6.36 24.23
C ALA A 146 17.39 6.34 23.60
N GLU A 147 16.42 6.96 24.28
CA GLU A 147 15.06 7.08 23.76
C GLU A 147 15.00 7.96 22.50
N ALA A 148 15.68 9.11 22.49
CA ALA A 148 15.79 9.97 21.33
C ALA A 148 16.43 9.24 20.13
N LYS A 149 17.48 8.44 20.38
CA LYS A 149 18.12 7.62 19.34
C LYS A 149 17.15 6.57 18.80
N ARG A 150 16.42 5.86 19.66
CA ARG A 150 15.38 4.89 19.27
C ARG A 150 14.28 5.52 18.43
N GLN A 151 13.82 6.72 18.80
CA GLN A 151 12.82 7.45 18.02
C GLN A 151 13.36 7.90 16.65
N ALA A 152 14.63 8.30 16.57
CA ALA A 152 15.26 8.65 15.30
C ALA A 152 15.41 7.43 14.39
N GLU A 153 15.85 6.28 14.90
CA GLU A 153 15.94 5.01 14.17
C GLU A 153 14.55 4.54 13.69
N ALA A 154 13.53 4.61 14.55
CA ALA A 154 12.17 4.24 14.18
C ALA A 154 11.60 5.13 13.06
N LYS A 155 11.91 6.44 13.08
CA LYS A 155 11.53 7.36 12.00
C LYS A 155 12.28 7.05 10.70
N ALA A 156 13.59 6.79 10.77
CA ALA A 156 14.40 6.42 9.61
C ALA A 156 13.89 5.12 8.96
N ALA A 157 13.63 4.08 9.77
CA ALA A 157 13.08 2.81 9.29
C ALA A 157 11.71 2.96 8.63
N LYS A 158 10.86 3.87 9.13
CA LYS A 158 9.55 4.17 8.52
C LYS A 158 9.69 4.80 7.14
N VAL A 159 10.61 5.76 6.98
CA VAL A 159 10.88 6.42 5.70
C VAL A 159 11.43 5.43 4.69
N GLU A 160 12.38 4.58 5.10
CA GLU A 160 12.95 3.54 4.23
C GLU A 160 11.90 2.52 3.79
N ALA A 161 11.04 2.06 4.71
CA ALA A 161 9.95 1.15 4.38
C ALA A 161 8.94 1.76 3.40
N GLU A 162 8.64 3.06 3.52
CA GLU A 162 7.76 3.75 2.59
C GLU A 162 8.40 3.91 1.20
N GLN A 163 9.69 4.25 1.14
CA GLN A 163 10.43 4.31 -0.11
C GLN A 163 10.47 2.95 -0.82
N LYS A 164 10.71 1.87 -0.06
CA LYS A 164 10.72 0.50 -0.61
C LYS A 164 9.34 0.10 -1.17
N ARG A 165 8.25 0.45 -0.46
CA ARG A 165 6.87 0.23 -0.97
C ARG A 165 6.58 1.03 -2.23
N LYS A 166 7.03 2.29 -2.32
CA LYS A 166 6.87 3.12 -3.52
C LYS A 166 7.66 2.56 -4.71
N ALA A 167 8.89 2.10 -4.48
CA ALA A 167 9.71 1.45 -5.51
C ALA A 167 9.05 0.17 -6.02
N GLU A 168 8.61 -0.71 -5.12
CA GLU A 168 7.96 -1.97 -5.48
C GLU A 168 6.62 -1.76 -6.22
N ALA A 169 5.84 -0.75 -5.82
CA ALA A 169 4.63 -0.36 -6.53
C ALA A 169 4.94 0.17 -7.94
N LYS A 170 6.02 0.93 -8.12
CA LYS A 170 6.46 1.41 -9.43
C LYS A 170 6.88 0.25 -10.33
N THR A 171 7.71 -0.67 -9.83
CA THR A 171 8.15 -1.85 -10.59
C THR A 171 6.97 -2.74 -10.99
N LYS A 172 5.99 -2.94 -10.08
CA LYS A 172 4.78 -3.72 -10.37
C LYS A 172 3.90 -3.05 -11.43
N HIS A 173 3.84 -1.72 -11.43
CA HIS A 173 3.13 -0.97 -12.47
C HIS A 173 3.82 -1.10 -13.83
N GLU A 174 5.14 -0.92 -13.90
CA GLU A 174 5.92 -1.12 -15.13
C GLU A 174 5.76 -2.55 -15.69
N GLN A 175 5.84 -3.59 -14.85
CA GLN A 175 5.59 -4.96 -15.29
C GLN A 175 4.16 -5.17 -15.82
N SER A 176 3.15 -4.54 -15.20
CA SER A 176 1.77 -4.59 -15.68
C SER A 176 1.63 -3.97 -17.07
N GLU A 177 2.24 -2.81 -17.30
CA GLU A 177 2.19 -2.12 -18.59
C GLU A 177 2.92 -2.91 -19.69
N VAL A 178 4.10 -3.46 -19.38
CA VAL A 178 4.83 -4.35 -20.31
C VAL A 178 4.01 -5.61 -20.65
N ARG A 179 3.35 -6.23 -19.66
CA ARG A 179 2.49 -7.40 -19.90
C ARG A 179 1.29 -7.06 -20.78
N LYS A 180 0.63 -5.92 -20.56
CA LYS A 180 -0.47 -5.45 -21.42
C LYS A 180 0.00 -5.21 -22.85
N ALA A 181 1.14 -4.53 -23.03
CA ALA A 181 1.70 -4.26 -24.35
C ALA A 181 2.06 -5.57 -25.08
N ALA A 182 2.62 -6.55 -24.38
CA ALA A 182 2.92 -7.86 -24.95
C ALA A 182 1.64 -8.65 -25.32
N GLU A 183 0.59 -8.59 -24.49
CA GLU A 183 -0.69 -9.23 -24.80
C GLU A 183 -1.38 -8.56 -26.00
N GLU A 184 -1.35 -7.24 -26.09
CA GLU A 184 -1.90 -6.50 -27.23
C GLU A 184 -1.14 -6.82 -28.53
N ALA A 185 0.20 -6.86 -28.47
CA ALA A 185 1.03 -7.25 -29.60
C ALA A 185 0.72 -8.69 -30.07
N LYS A 186 0.54 -9.63 -29.13
CA LYS A 186 0.15 -11.00 -29.44
C LYS A 186 -1.23 -11.07 -30.09
N ARG A 187 -2.22 -10.33 -29.57
CA ARG A 187 -3.56 -10.26 -30.17
C ARG A 187 -3.54 -9.68 -31.58
N LYS A 188 -2.73 -8.64 -31.84
CA LYS A 188 -2.55 -8.09 -33.18
C LYS A 188 -1.91 -9.09 -34.14
N ALA A 189 -0.87 -9.80 -33.71
CA ALA A 189 -0.23 -10.83 -34.50
C ALA A 189 -1.19 -12.00 -34.82
N GLU A 190 -2.02 -12.41 -33.85
CA GLU A 190 -2.98 -13.49 -34.04
C GLU A 190 -4.15 -13.09 -34.95
N ALA A 191 -4.59 -11.83 -34.87
CA ALA A 191 -5.59 -11.27 -35.79
C ALA A 191 -5.06 -11.17 -37.23
N ASP A 192 -3.83 -10.72 -37.42
CA ASP A 192 -3.18 -10.64 -38.74
C ASP A 192 -2.98 -12.04 -39.35
N ALA A 193 -2.50 -13.00 -38.55
CA ALA A 193 -2.36 -14.39 -38.98
C ALA A 193 -3.71 -15.02 -39.36
N LYS A 194 -4.79 -14.66 -38.65
CA LYS A 194 -6.13 -15.13 -38.97
C LYS A 194 -6.65 -14.54 -40.28
N LEU A 195 -6.50 -13.23 -40.48
CA LEU A 195 -6.87 -12.57 -41.74
C LEU A 195 -6.12 -13.18 -42.93
N LYS A 196 -4.84 -13.47 -42.77
CA LYS A 196 -4.02 -14.12 -43.81
C LYS A 196 -4.51 -15.54 -44.13
N ARG A 197 -4.89 -16.33 -43.13
CA ARG A 197 -5.50 -17.66 -43.34
C ARG A 197 -6.87 -17.59 -44.00
N GLU A 198 -7.71 -16.63 -43.62
CA GLU A 198 -9.02 -16.42 -44.24
C GLU A 198 -8.88 -16.01 -45.72
N ALA A 199 -7.90 -15.15 -46.03
CA ALA A 199 -7.59 -14.78 -47.42
C ALA A 199 -7.06 -15.97 -48.24
N GLU A 200 -6.19 -16.81 -47.67
CA GLU A 200 -5.69 -18.02 -48.33
C GLU A 200 -6.81 -19.03 -48.61
N ASN A 201 -7.67 -19.28 -47.62
CA ASN A 201 -8.83 -20.16 -47.78
C ASN A 201 -9.81 -19.65 -48.83
N ALA A 202 -10.07 -18.34 -48.88
CA ALA A 202 -10.91 -17.74 -49.92
C ALA A 202 -10.31 -17.93 -51.33
N LYS A 203 -8.98 -17.78 -51.46
CA LYS A 203 -8.27 -18.03 -52.72
C LYS A 203 -8.34 -19.50 -53.14
N LEU A 204 -8.21 -20.43 -52.19
CA LEU A 204 -8.32 -21.86 -52.46
C LEU A 204 -9.75 -22.25 -52.91
N GLN A 205 -10.78 -21.69 -52.25
CA GLN A 205 -12.17 -21.90 -52.64
C GLN A 205 -12.46 -21.36 -54.05
N ALA A 206 -11.98 -20.15 -54.36
CA ALA A 206 -12.13 -19.57 -55.70
C ALA A 206 -11.45 -20.41 -56.78
N GLN A 207 -10.26 -20.97 -56.52
CA GLN A 207 -9.60 -21.89 -57.45
C GLN A 207 -10.36 -23.22 -57.63
N GLN A 208 -10.92 -23.78 -56.55
CA GLN A 208 -11.72 -25.01 -56.66
C GLN A 208 -13.01 -24.77 -57.44
N GLU A 209 -13.69 -23.64 -57.23
CA GLU A 209 -14.89 -23.28 -57.99
C GLU A 209 -14.55 -23.06 -59.48
N ALA A 210 -13.45 -22.38 -59.79
CA ALA A 210 -12.97 -22.21 -61.15
C ALA A 210 -12.66 -23.57 -61.83
N LYS A 211 -11.99 -24.49 -61.13
CA LYS A 211 -11.76 -25.87 -61.63
C LYS A 211 -13.05 -26.61 -61.89
N ARG A 212 -14.03 -26.56 -60.97
CA ARG A 212 -15.34 -27.21 -61.14
C ARG A 212 -16.11 -26.65 -62.34
N LYS A 213 -16.08 -25.34 -62.56
CA LYS A 213 -16.70 -24.71 -63.73
C LYS A 213 -16.01 -25.14 -65.03
N ALA A 214 -14.69 -25.17 -65.06
CA ALA A 214 -13.93 -25.63 -66.22
C ALA A 214 -14.19 -27.12 -66.54
N GLU A 215 -14.27 -27.98 -65.52
CA GLU A 215 -14.57 -29.40 -65.70
C GLU A 215 -16.01 -29.65 -66.17
N ALA A 216 -16.98 -28.90 -65.64
CA ALA A 216 -18.37 -28.95 -66.10
C ALA A 216 -18.50 -28.51 -67.56
N GLU A 217 -17.80 -27.44 -67.97
CA GLU A 217 -17.80 -26.97 -69.36
C GLU A 217 -17.12 -27.98 -70.30
N ALA A 218 -16.01 -28.59 -69.88
CA ALA A 218 -15.34 -29.64 -70.64
C ALA A 218 -16.24 -30.88 -70.83
N LYS A 219 -16.96 -31.29 -69.78
CA LYS A 219 -17.92 -32.40 -69.84
C LYS A 219 -19.10 -32.08 -70.76
N ALA A 220 -19.67 -30.88 -70.68
CA ALA A 220 -20.74 -30.44 -71.58
C ALA A 220 -20.30 -30.41 -73.06
N LYS A 221 -19.08 -29.93 -73.34
CA LYS A 221 -18.48 -29.95 -74.70
C LYS A 221 -18.27 -31.38 -75.20
N HIS A 222 -17.82 -32.30 -74.34
CA HIS A 222 -17.64 -33.70 -74.69
C HIS A 222 -18.97 -34.41 -74.98
N GLU A 223 -20.00 -34.18 -74.16
CA GLU A 223 -21.34 -34.73 -74.39
C GLU A 223 -21.99 -34.18 -75.66
N ALA A 224 -21.85 -32.88 -75.94
CA ALA A 224 -22.30 -32.28 -77.19
C ALA A 224 -21.59 -32.87 -78.42
N ARG A 225 -20.28 -33.14 -78.32
CA ARG A 225 -19.51 -33.79 -79.40
C ARG A 225 -19.97 -35.23 -79.64
N LYS A 226 -20.21 -36.01 -78.58
CA LYS A 226 -20.77 -37.37 -78.71
C LYS A 226 -22.15 -37.36 -79.36
N ALA A 227 -23.05 -36.46 -78.92
CA ALA A 227 -24.39 -36.34 -79.51
C ALA A 227 -24.33 -35.97 -81.00
N ALA A 228 -23.41 -35.08 -81.39
CA ALA A 228 -23.20 -34.72 -82.80
C ALA A 228 -22.64 -35.90 -83.63
N GLU A 229 -21.75 -36.71 -83.06
CA GLU A 229 -21.20 -37.90 -83.72
C GLU A 229 -22.26 -39.00 -83.89
N ASP A 230 -23.07 -39.27 -82.86
CA ASP A 230 -24.19 -40.22 -82.92
C ASP A 230 -25.24 -39.79 -83.96
N ALA A 231 -25.56 -38.50 -84.04
CA ALA A 231 -26.46 -37.97 -85.07
C ALA A 231 -25.89 -38.17 -86.48
N LYS A 232 -24.58 -37.98 -86.66
CA LYS A 232 -23.90 -38.21 -87.94
C LYS A 232 -23.87 -39.69 -88.32
N ARG A 233 -23.70 -40.58 -87.35
CA ARG A 233 -23.72 -42.05 -87.55
C ARG A 233 -25.11 -42.54 -87.95
N LYS A 234 -26.17 -42.06 -87.29
CA LYS A 234 -27.56 -42.37 -87.67
C LYS A 234 -27.91 -41.87 -89.07
N ALA A 235 -27.50 -40.65 -89.43
CA ALA A 235 -27.69 -40.11 -90.77
C ALA A 235 -26.95 -40.92 -91.86
N ALA A 236 -25.75 -41.44 -91.55
CA ALA A 236 -25.00 -42.30 -92.46
C ALA A 236 -25.61 -43.71 -92.60
N GLU A 237 -26.22 -44.24 -91.53
CA GLU A 237 -26.91 -45.54 -91.55
C GLU A 237 -28.22 -45.48 -92.35
N ASP A 238 -29.03 -44.43 -92.17
CA ASP A 238 -30.23 -44.18 -92.98
C ASP A 238 -29.90 -44.01 -94.48
N ALA A 239 -28.79 -43.36 -94.81
CA ALA A 239 -28.31 -43.26 -96.20
C ALA A 239 -27.92 -44.62 -96.80
N LYS A 240 -27.37 -45.53 -95.98
CA LYS A 240 -26.94 -46.87 -96.40
C LYS A 240 -28.14 -47.83 -96.59
N VAL A 241 -29.15 -47.75 -95.70
CA VAL A 241 -30.41 -48.51 -95.83
C VAL A 241 -31.20 -48.06 -97.07
N LYS A 242 -31.17 -46.75 -97.40
CA LYS A 242 -31.80 -46.22 -98.62
C LYS A 242 -31.06 -46.67 -99.89
N GLN A 243 -29.74 -46.83 -99.87
CA GLN A 243 -28.99 -47.42 -100.99
C GLN A 243 -29.23 -48.94 -101.15
N GLN A 244 -29.41 -49.69 -100.06
CA GLN A 244 -29.69 -51.13 -100.13
C GLN A 244 -31.11 -51.43 -100.66
N LYS A 245 -32.11 -50.62 -100.30
CA LYS A 245 -33.48 -50.78 -100.84
C LYS A 245 -33.60 -50.47 -102.33
N VAL A 246 -32.82 -49.52 -102.85
CA VAL A 246 -32.79 -49.21 -104.30
C VAL A 246 -32.02 -50.27 -105.11
N ALA A 247 -31.09 -51.01 -104.49
CA ALA A 247 -30.36 -52.10 -105.14
C ALA A 247 -31.12 -53.44 -105.15
N GLU A 248 -32.04 -53.68 -104.21
CA GLU A 248 -32.84 -54.92 -104.16
C GLU A 248 -34.12 -54.84 -105.02
N GLU A 249 -34.72 -53.65 -105.17
CA GLU A 249 -35.93 -53.43 -105.98
C GLU A 249 -35.66 -53.43 -107.50
N ALA A 250 -34.39 -53.37 -107.93
CA ALA A 250 -33.98 -53.44 -109.33
C ALA A 250 -33.66 -54.87 -109.84
N LYS A 251 -33.76 -55.92 -109.00
CA LYS A 251 -33.43 -57.31 -109.38
C LYS A 251 -34.59 -58.31 -109.32
N ARG A 252 -35.83 -57.88 -109.03
CA ARG A 252 -37.04 -58.73 -109.08
C ARG A 252 -38.22 -58.02 -109.76
N LYS A 253 -38.04 -57.73 -111.05
CA LYS A 253 -39.12 -57.58 -112.04
C LYS A 253 -38.68 -58.20 -113.37
N ALA A 254 -38.56 -59.52 -113.37
CA ALA A 254 -38.67 -60.38 -114.54
C ALA A 254 -39.30 -61.68 -114.04
N GLU A 255 -40.33 -62.17 -114.74
CA GLU A 255 -41.22 -63.32 -114.44
C GLU A 255 -42.33 -62.97 -113.42
N ALA A 256 -43.50 -62.45 -113.84
CA ALA A 256 -44.53 -63.05 -114.71
C ALA A 256 -44.99 -64.42 -114.19
N ASP A 257 -46.11 -64.49 -113.45
CA ASP A 257 -47.50 -64.62 -113.92
C ASP A 257 -47.94 -66.09 -113.92
N ALA A 258 -48.85 -66.46 -113.00
CA ALA A 258 -50.09 -67.19 -113.32
C ALA A 258 -50.79 -67.75 -112.06
N LYS A 259 -52.07 -67.39 -111.95
CA LYS A 259 -53.19 -68.06 -111.24
C LYS A 259 -53.11 -68.12 -109.72
N ALA A 260 -53.76 -67.23 -108.96
CA ALA A 260 -55.17 -66.82 -108.99
C ALA A 260 -56.17 -67.96 -108.72
N GLN A 261 -56.74 -67.88 -107.51
CA GLN A 261 -58.06 -68.34 -107.07
C GLN A 261 -58.30 -69.84 -106.96
N LYS A 262 -58.55 -70.31 -105.72
CA LYS A 262 -59.94 -70.39 -105.22
C LYS A 262 -59.99 -70.91 -103.78
N GLN A 263 -60.75 -70.13 -102.99
CA GLN A 263 -61.68 -70.55 -101.93
C GLN A 263 -61.06 -71.11 -100.64
N LYS A 264 -61.13 -70.37 -99.52
CA LYS A 264 -62.29 -70.09 -98.63
C LYS A 264 -62.82 -71.31 -97.87
N ALA A 265 -62.73 -71.17 -96.54
CA ALA A 265 -63.67 -71.60 -95.49
C ALA A 265 -63.67 -73.07 -95.02
N ALA A 266 -63.13 -73.27 -93.81
CA ALA A 266 -63.70 -74.02 -92.67
C ALA A 266 -62.71 -73.78 -91.49
N GLU A 267 -63.01 -72.99 -90.46
CA GLU A 267 -63.70 -73.40 -89.22
C GLU A 267 -63.17 -74.73 -88.65
N GLU A 268 -62.84 -74.92 -87.37
CA GLU A 268 -63.15 -74.22 -86.12
C GLU A 268 -62.27 -74.88 -85.01
N ALA A 269 -62.27 -74.31 -83.79
CA ALA A 269 -61.87 -74.94 -82.53
C ALA A 269 -60.37 -75.05 -82.16
N LYS A 270 -59.87 -74.10 -81.37
CA LYS A 270 -59.78 -74.27 -79.89
C LYS A 270 -59.03 -73.11 -79.24
N HIS A 271 -59.81 -72.24 -78.59
CA HIS A 271 -59.40 -71.56 -77.38
C HIS A 271 -58.97 -72.58 -76.33
N LYS A 272 -57.69 -72.55 -75.91
CA LYS A 272 -57.25 -72.98 -74.57
C LYS A 272 -55.83 -72.48 -74.25
N ALA A 273 -55.62 -71.17 -74.10
CA ALA A 273 -54.34 -70.64 -73.60
C ALA A 273 -54.38 -69.19 -73.06
N GLU A 274 -55.51 -68.69 -72.53
CA GLU A 274 -55.61 -67.29 -72.09
C GLU A 274 -56.03 -67.11 -70.62
N ALA A 275 -55.71 -68.06 -69.75
CA ALA A 275 -56.07 -67.99 -68.32
C ALA A 275 -54.88 -67.89 -67.33
N ASP A 276 -53.61 -67.98 -67.76
CA ASP A 276 -52.47 -68.05 -66.81
C ASP A 276 -51.58 -66.79 -66.77
N ALA A 277 -51.73 -65.83 -67.70
CA ALA A 277 -50.79 -64.69 -67.80
C ALA A 277 -51.21 -63.42 -67.04
N LYS A 278 -52.38 -63.38 -66.39
CA LYS A 278 -52.91 -62.15 -65.75
C LYS A 278 -52.73 -62.10 -64.23
N ALA A 279 -52.35 -63.20 -63.57
CA ALA A 279 -52.25 -63.27 -62.11
C ALA A 279 -50.85 -62.97 -61.53
N GLN A 280 -49.75 -63.13 -62.29
CA GLN A 280 -48.40 -62.83 -61.79
C GLN A 280 -47.97 -61.36 -61.93
N LYS A 281 -48.59 -60.59 -62.84
CA LYS A 281 -48.17 -59.20 -63.11
C LYS A 281 -48.70 -58.17 -62.12
N GLN A 282 -49.71 -58.50 -61.31
CA GLN A 282 -50.30 -57.55 -60.34
C GLN A 282 -49.69 -57.64 -58.92
N LYS A 283 -49.10 -58.77 -58.50
CA LYS A 283 -48.43 -58.88 -57.18
C LYS A 283 -47.03 -58.26 -57.12
N ALA A 284 -46.28 -58.23 -58.23
CA ALA A 284 -44.93 -57.65 -58.25
C ALA A 284 -44.91 -56.11 -58.29
N ALA A 285 -45.99 -55.47 -58.75
CA ALA A 285 -46.07 -54.01 -58.87
C ALA A 285 -46.48 -53.30 -57.56
N GLU A 286 -47.18 -53.98 -56.65
CA GLU A 286 -47.64 -53.40 -55.39
C GLU A 286 -46.55 -53.40 -54.30
N ASP A 287 -45.73 -54.46 -54.22
CA ASP A 287 -44.66 -54.60 -53.23
C ASP A 287 -43.49 -53.62 -53.48
N ALA A 288 -43.16 -53.37 -54.76
CA ALA A 288 -42.14 -52.40 -55.15
C ALA A 288 -42.54 -50.94 -54.82
N LYS A 289 -43.84 -50.63 -54.86
CA LYS A 289 -44.35 -49.27 -54.56
C LYS A 289 -44.36 -48.97 -53.06
N ARG A 290 -44.72 -49.95 -52.22
CA ARG A 290 -44.71 -49.79 -50.74
C ARG A 290 -43.30 -49.67 -50.16
N LYS A 291 -42.30 -50.38 -50.72
CA LYS A 291 -40.91 -50.29 -50.25
C LYS A 291 -40.25 -48.95 -50.61
N ALA A 292 -40.55 -48.40 -51.79
CA ALA A 292 -40.04 -47.10 -52.23
C ALA A 292 -40.64 -45.91 -51.45
N GLU A 293 -41.92 -45.96 -51.09
CA GLU A 293 -42.56 -44.89 -50.29
C GLU A 293 -42.10 -44.90 -48.82
N ALA A 294 -41.79 -46.07 -48.26
CA ALA A 294 -41.27 -46.20 -46.89
C ALA A 294 -39.84 -45.65 -46.76
N ASP A 295 -38.94 -45.96 -47.72
CA ASP A 295 -37.56 -45.48 -47.71
C ASP A 295 -37.47 -43.96 -47.96
N ALA A 296 -38.31 -43.43 -48.85
CA ALA A 296 -38.37 -41.99 -49.12
C ALA A 296 -38.86 -41.19 -47.89
N LYS A 297 -39.80 -41.72 -47.11
CA LYS A 297 -40.30 -41.07 -45.89
C LYS A 297 -39.28 -41.13 -44.75
N ALA A 298 -38.52 -42.22 -44.64
CA ALA A 298 -37.44 -42.38 -43.65
C ALA A 298 -36.23 -41.45 -43.92
N GLN A 299 -35.82 -41.31 -45.18
CA GLN A 299 -34.74 -40.37 -45.54
C GLN A 299 -35.14 -38.91 -45.34
N LYS A 300 -36.39 -38.54 -45.66
CA LYS A 300 -36.88 -37.17 -45.51
C LYS A 300 -37.00 -36.75 -44.03
N GLN A 301 -37.35 -37.68 -43.14
CA GLN A 301 -37.38 -37.43 -41.69
C GLN A 301 -35.97 -37.29 -41.09
N LYS A 302 -35.02 -38.16 -41.47
CA LYS A 302 -33.61 -38.02 -41.02
C LYS A 302 -32.96 -36.73 -41.49
N ALA A 303 -33.18 -36.30 -42.74
CA ALA A 303 -32.65 -35.05 -43.26
C ALA A 303 -33.25 -33.81 -42.56
N ALA A 304 -34.54 -33.85 -42.21
CA ALA A 304 -35.19 -32.76 -41.48
C ALA A 304 -34.72 -32.64 -40.03
N GLU A 305 -34.47 -33.76 -39.34
CA GLU A 305 -33.96 -33.75 -37.97
C GLU A 305 -32.50 -33.27 -37.90
N ASP A 306 -31.65 -33.71 -38.83
CA ASP A 306 -30.23 -33.31 -38.88
C ASP A 306 -30.09 -31.80 -39.20
N ALA A 307 -30.92 -31.28 -40.12
CA ALA A 307 -30.98 -29.85 -40.42
C ALA A 307 -31.43 -29.03 -39.21
N LYS A 308 -32.41 -29.52 -38.43
CA LYS A 308 -32.89 -28.84 -37.22
C LYS A 308 -31.84 -28.82 -36.12
N ARG A 309 -31.15 -29.95 -35.87
CA ARG A 309 -30.05 -30.02 -34.88
C ARG A 309 -28.87 -29.12 -35.26
N LYS A 310 -28.52 -29.04 -36.55
CA LYS A 310 -27.43 -28.17 -37.03
C LYS A 310 -27.77 -26.67 -36.91
N ALA A 311 -29.03 -26.30 -37.16
CA ALA A 311 -29.50 -24.92 -36.99
C ALA A 311 -29.55 -24.50 -35.51
N GLU A 312 -30.02 -25.36 -34.61
CA GLU A 312 -30.02 -25.10 -33.16
C GLU A 312 -28.60 -25.01 -32.59
N ALA A 313 -27.66 -25.83 -33.09
CA ALA A 313 -26.26 -25.76 -32.69
C ALA A 313 -25.56 -24.46 -33.16
N ASP A 314 -25.79 -24.02 -34.41
CA ASP A 314 -25.22 -22.75 -34.91
C ASP A 314 -25.79 -21.53 -34.16
N ALA A 315 -27.10 -21.54 -33.89
CA ALA A 315 -27.76 -20.49 -33.12
C ALA A 315 -27.21 -20.38 -31.69
N LYS A 316 -27.03 -21.52 -31.01
CA LYS A 316 -26.47 -21.56 -29.65
C LYS A 316 -25.00 -21.14 -29.63
N ALA A 317 -24.21 -21.53 -30.63
CA ALA A 317 -22.81 -21.11 -30.76
C ALA A 317 -22.68 -19.60 -31.02
N LYS A 318 -23.52 -19.02 -31.89
CA LYS A 318 -23.57 -17.56 -32.11
C LYS A 318 -23.97 -16.80 -30.85
N GLN A 319 -24.97 -17.28 -30.12
CA GLN A 319 -25.45 -16.64 -28.91
C GLN A 319 -24.39 -16.67 -27.79
N GLN A 320 -23.71 -17.79 -27.59
CA GLN A 320 -22.62 -17.91 -26.62
C GLN A 320 -21.44 -17.00 -26.97
N LYS A 321 -21.05 -16.95 -28.24
CA LYS A 321 -19.96 -16.08 -28.70
C LYS A 321 -20.29 -14.60 -28.53
N ALA A 322 -21.52 -14.18 -28.86
CA ALA A 322 -21.97 -12.79 -28.67
C ALA A 322 -22.04 -12.40 -27.17
N ALA A 323 -22.47 -13.32 -26.30
CA ALA A 323 -22.51 -13.09 -24.85
C ALA A 323 -21.09 -12.98 -24.25
N GLU A 324 -20.15 -13.80 -24.73
CA GLU A 324 -18.75 -13.75 -24.28
C GLU A 324 -18.04 -12.46 -24.75
N ASP A 325 -18.24 -12.05 -26.01
CA ASP A 325 -17.70 -10.79 -26.54
C ASP A 325 -18.25 -9.57 -25.78
N ALA A 326 -19.56 -9.57 -25.49
CA ALA A 326 -20.19 -8.52 -24.70
C ALA A 326 -19.64 -8.46 -23.27
N LYS A 327 -19.43 -9.62 -22.63
CA LYS A 327 -18.84 -9.70 -21.28
C LYS A 327 -17.38 -9.22 -21.27
N ARG A 328 -16.56 -9.66 -22.23
CA ARG A 328 -15.16 -9.21 -22.35
C ARG A 328 -15.06 -7.71 -22.61
N LYS A 329 -15.96 -7.14 -23.42
CA LYS A 329 -16.00 -5.69 -23.69
C LYS A 329 -16.42 -4.88 -22.46
N ALA A 330 -17.40 -5.37 -21.69
CA ALA A 330 -17.83 -4.73 -20.45
C ALA A 330 -16.75 -4.78 -19.36
N GLU A 331 -16.07 -5.92 -19.19
CA GLU A 331 -14.96 -6.05 -18.23
C GLU A 331 -13.75 -5.18 -18.62
N ALA A 332 -13.46 -5.06 -19.92
CA ALA A 332 -12.39 -4.18 -20.41
C ALA A 332 -12.71 -2.69 -20.15
N ASP A 333 -13.95 -2.25 -20.41
CA ASP A 333 -14.37 -0.85 -20.13
C ASP A 333 -14.36 -0.53 -18.64
N ALA A 334 -14.84 -1.46 -17.80
CA ALA A 334 -14.82 -1.32 -16.35
C ALA A 334 -13.39 -1.22 -15.80
N LYS A 335 -12.48 -2.07 -16.31
CA LYS A 335 -11.06 -2.06 -15.90
C LYS A 335 -10.35 -0.80 -16.38
N ALA A 336 -10.65 -0.30 -17.58
CA ALA A 336 -10.10 0.96 -18.08
C ALA A 336 -10.57 2.16 -17.25
N LYS A 337 -11.85 2.23 -16.89
CA LYS A 337 -12.40 3.27 -16.02
C LYS A 337 -11.79 3.23 -14.62
N GLN A 338 -11.64 2.03 -14.04
CA GLN A 338 -11.02 1.88 -12.72
C GLN A 338 -9.55 2.30 -12.72
N GLN A 339 -8.80 1.96 -13.77
CA GLN A 339 -7.40 2.36 -13.90
C GLN A 339 -7.25 3.88 -14.05
N LYS A 340 -8.09 4.51 -14.88
CA LYS A 340 -8.08 5.96 -15.03
C LYS A 340 -8.43 6.68 -13.73
N ALA A 341 -9.44 6.23 -13.00
CA ALA A 341 -9.81 6.79 -11.70
C ALA A 341 -8.71 6.61 -10.64
N ALA A 342 -8.02 5.46 -10.63
CA ALA A 342 -6.90 5.20 -9.73
C ALA A 342 -5.67 6.07 -10.06
N GLU A 343 -5.40 6.31 -11.34
CA GLU A 343 -4.32 7.19 -11.80
C GLU A 343 -4.60 8.65 -11.44
N ASP A 344 -5.81 9.15 -11.69
CA ASP A 344 -6.23 10.50 -11.30
C ASP A 344 -6.16 10.71 -9.78
N ALA A 345 -6.60 9.72 -8.98
CA ALA A 345 -6.49 9.77 -7.53
C ALA A 345 -5.03 9.78 -7.06
N ARG A 346 -4.17 8.96 -7.67
CA ARG A 346 -2.73 8.93 -7.36
C ARG A 346 -2.06 10.25 -7.71
N ARG A 347 -2.36 10.83 -8.88
CA ARG A 347 -1.79 12.10 -9.33
C ARG A 347 -2.21 13.26 -8.43
N LYS A 348 -3.47 13.30 -8.00
CA LYS A 348 -3.95 14.28 -7.01
C LYS A 348 -3.23 14.14 -5.67
N ALA A 349 -3.06 12.91 -5.17
CA ALA A 349 -2.34 12.67 -3.92
C ALA A 349 -0.85 13.02 -4.00
N GLU A 350 -0.22 12.81 -5.16
CA GLU A 350 1.18 13.18 -5.41
C GLU A 350 1.38 14.70 -5.42
N ILE A 351 0.49 15.44 -6.09
CA ILE A 351 0.52 16.91 -6.10
C ILE A 351 0.33 17.46 -4.67
N GLU A 352 -0.66 16.96 -3.92
CA GLU A 352 -0.89 17.42 -2.54
C GLU A 352 0.30 17.10 -1.61
N ALA A 353 0.94 15.95 -1.80
CA ALA A 353 2.14 15.57 -1.05
C ALA A 353 3.34 16.46 -1.41
N GLU A 354 3.51 16.80 -2.69
CA GLU A 354 4.57 17.69 -3.17
C GLU A 354 4.37 19.12 -2.65
N GLU A 355 3.14 19.65 -2.67
CA GLU A 355 2.83 20.97 -2.11
C GLU A 355 3.09 21.03 -0.60
N LYS A 356 2.71 19.98 0.15
CA LYS A 356 3.02 19.88 1.58
C LYS A 356 4.53 19.82 1.82
N ALA A 357 5.26 19.04 1.04
CA ALA A 357 6.72 18.96 1.14
C ALA A 357 7.41 20.29 0.80
N ALA A 358 6.94 21.00 -0.23
CA ALA A 358 7.45 22.31 -0.61
C ALA A 358 7.19 23.36 0.47
N SER A 359 5.99 23.38 1.06
CA SER A 359 5.66 24.29 2.16
C SER A 359 6.50 24.02 3.41
N ALA A 360 6.72 22.75 3.77
CA ALA A 360 7.57 22.37 4.89
C ALA A 360 9.03 22.77 4.67
N LYS A 361 9.55 22.58 3.45
CA LYS A 361 10.90 23.00 3.08
C LYS A 361 11.08 24.52 3.16
N LYS A 362 10.10 25.28 2.66
CA LYS A 362 10.11 26.75 2.73
C LYS A 362 10.09 27.25 4.18
N ALA A 363 9.27 26.63 5.04
CA ALA A 363 9.23 26.97 6.46
C ALA A 363 10.56 26.65 7.18
N GLN A 364 11.21 25.53 6.84
CA GLN A 364 12.53 25.19 7.37
C GLN A 364 13.61 26.17 6.92
N GLU A 365 13.60 26.58 5.66
CA GLU A 365 14.56 27.54 5.12
C GLU A 365 14.39 28.92 5.76
N GLU A 366 13.16 29.40 5.91
CA GLU A 366 12.87 30.66 6.60
C GLU A 366 13.31 30.61 8.07
N ALA A 367 13.08 29.50 8.77
CA ALA A 367 13.55 29.30 10.14
C ALA A 367 15.08 29.26 10.22
N ALA A 368 15.77 28.68 9.23
CA ALA A 368 17.22 28.67 9.15
C ALA A 368 17.79 30.07 8.86
N GLN A 369 17.14 30.84 7.98
CA GLN A 369 17.51 32.23 7.68
C GLN A 369 17.38 33.12 8.92
N LYS A 370 16.23 33.07 9.62
CA LYS A 370 16.03 33.83 10.87
C LYS A 370 17.08 33.49 11.93
N LYS A 371 17.41 32.20 12.10
CA LYS A 371 18.52 31.79 12.99
C LYS A 371 19.87 32.32 12.54
N GLY A 372 20.13 32.35 11.23
CA GLY A 372 21.35 32.92 10.66
C GLY A 372 21.48 34.41 10.91
N GLU A 373 20.40 35.17 10.71
CA GLU A 373 20.32 36.60 10.98
C GLU A 373 20.47 36.91 12.48
N ALA A 374 19.77 36.16 13.34
CA ALA A 374 19.91 36.29 14.79
C ALA A 374 21.36 36.09 15.25
N LYS A 375 22.08 35.11 14.70
CA LYS A 375 23.51 34.90 14.99
C LYS A 375 24.39 36.06 14.52
N LYS A 376 24.09 36.66 13.36
CA LYS A 376 24.82 37.83 12.84
C LYS A 376 24.63 39.04 13.75
N ILE A 377 23.38 39.32 14.13
CA ILE A 377 23.02 40.42 15.04
C ILE A 377 23.65 40.19 16.42
N ALA A 378 23.63 38.94 16.93
CA ALA A 378 24.29 38.60 18.18
C ALA A 378 25.80 38.82 18.11
N SER A 379 26.44 38.47 16.99
CA SER A 379 27.88 38.66 16.79
C SER A 379 28.26 40.14 16.71
N SER A 380 27.46 40.97 16.02
CA SER A 380 27.69 42.42 16.02
C SER A 380 27.53 43.03 17.41
N ALA A 381 26.49 42.63 18.14
CA ALA A 381 26.29 43.09 19.52
C ALA A 381 27.44 42.66 20.45
N LYS A 382 27.93 41.41 20.32
CA LYS A 382 29.13 40.94 21.06
C LYS A 382 30.35 41.82 20.78
N ARG A 383 30.55 42.24 19.53
CA ARG A 383 31.64 43.16 19.16
C ARG A 383 31.47 44.53 19.80
N ASP A 384 30.25 45.05 19.89
CA ASP A 384 29.97 46.33 20.55
C ASP A 384 30.20 46.24 22.07
N PHE A 385 29.88 45.09 22.69
CA PHE A 385 30.18 44.84 24.10
C PHE A 385 31.67 44.86 24.37
N GLU A 386 32.45 44.15 23.56
CA GLU A 386 33.92 44.13 23.68
C GLU A 386 34.52 45.53 23.52
N GLN A 387 34.02 46.32 22.56
CA GLN A 387 34.49 47.69 22.37
C GLN A 387 34.16 48.56 23.58
N LYS A 388 32.97 48.43 24.15
CA LYS A 388 32.59 49.17 25.37
C LYS A 388 33.48 48.80 26.55
N ILE A 389 33.75 47.49 26.73
CA ILE A 389 34.67 47.00 27.77
C ILE A 389 36.07 47.56 27.54
N ARG A 390 36.63 47.44 26.34
CA ARG A 390 37.98 47.96 26.03
C ARG A 390 38.10 49.46 26.31
N ARG A 391 37.05 50.25 26.08
CA ARG A 391 37.02 51.69 26.38
C ARG A 391 36.96 52.00 27.87
N ALA A 392 36.31 51.15 28.66
CA ALA A 392 36.21 51.28 30.12
C ALA A 392 37.33 50.54 30.87
N TRP A 393 38.23 49.86 30.16
CA TRP A 393 39.24 49.01 30.75
C TRP A 393 40.51 49.80 31.10
N ASP A 394 40.80 49.88 32.39
CA ASP A 394 42.01 50.49 32.93
C ASP A 394 43.11 49.43 33.08
N VAL A 395 44.06 49.38 32.14
CA VAL A 395 45.12 48.37 32.13
C VAL A 395 46.22 48.76 33.12
N PRO A 396 46.50 47.93 34.16
CA PRO A 396 47.58 48.20 35.11
C PRO A 396 48.95 48.28 34.43
N THR A 397 49.81 49.15 34.94
CA THR A 397 51.18 49.30 34.44
C THR A 397 51.96 47.98 34.56
N GLY A 398 52.75 47.62 33.52
CA GLY A 398 53.49 46.35 33.48
C GLY A 398 52.70 45.12 33.05
N SER A 399 51.42 45.27 32.70
CA SER A 399 50.56 44.17 32.19
C SER A 399 50.55 44.02 30.67
N SER A 400 51.28 44.85 29.92
CA SER A 400 51.25 44.86 28.46
C SER A 400 51.59 43.49 27.86
N GLY A 401 50.85 43.10 26.83
CA GLY A 401 51.03 41.81 26.16
C GLY A 401 50.38 40.61 26.86
N LYS A 402 49.95 40.72 28.12
CA LYS A 402 49.20 39.66 28.81
C LYS A 402 47.77 39.57 28.29
N THR A 403 47.18 38.36 28.38
CA THR A 403 45.81 38.09 27.90
C THR A 403 44.96 37.47 29.00
N VAL A 404 43.73 37.95 29.16
CA VAL A 404 42.72 37.37 30.06
C VAL A 404 41.55 36.88 29.20
N SER A 405 41.09 35.64 29.42
CA SER A 405 39.87 35.13 28.78
C SER A 405 38.73 35.11 29.78
N VAL A 406 37.65 35.83 29.48
CA VAL A 406 36.51 36.00 30.39
C VAL A 406 35.23 35.53 29.71
N ARG A 407 34.43 34.78 30.45
CA ARG A 407 33.04 34.50 30.13
C ARG A 407 32.16 35.32 31.04
N PHE A 408 31.25 36.10 30.46
CA PHE A 408 30.25 36.82 31.23
C PHE A 408 28.86 36.61 30.66
N THR A 409 27.87 36.61 31.55
CA THR A 409 26.46 36.45 31.21
C THR A 409 25.72 37.73 31.50
N LEU A 410 24.89 38.16 30.55
CA LEU A 410 24.05 39.34 30.64
C LEU A 410 22.58 38.96 30.84
N SER A 411 21.87 39.85 31.52
CA SER A 411 20.41 39.87 31.63
C SER A 411 19.78 40.47 30.37
N ASP A 412 18.45 40.35 30.24
CA ASP A 412 17.72 40.88 29.08
C ASP A 412 17.76 42.41 28.98
N SER A 413 18.01 43.11 30.09
CA SER A 413 18.22 44.56 30.16
C SER A 413 19.67 45.00 29.90
N GLY A 414 20.58 44.03 29.67
CA GLY A 414 22.01 44.31 29.48
C GLY A 414 22.79 44.52 30.77
N SER A 415 22.21 44.25 31.95
CA SER A 415 22.98 44.22 33.21
C SER A 415 23.78 42.92 33.32
N VAL A 416 24.95 42.96 33.97
CA VAL A 416 25.79 41.78 34.15
C VAL A 416 25.22 40.87 35.23
N SER A 417 25.04 39.59 34.90
CA SER A 417 24.54 38.56 35.83
C SER A 417 25.67 37.70 36.41
N SER A 418 26.71 37.42 35.64
CA SER A 418 27.85 36.61 36.09
C SER A 418 29.11 36.94 35.30
N ILE A 419 30.26 36.94 35.96
CA ILE A 419 31.58 37.13 35.35
C ILE A 419 32.49 36.00 35.84
N VAL A 420 33.04 35.22 34.92
CA VAL A 420 33.93 34.09 35.20
C VAL A 420 35.19 34.22 34.36
N ILE A 421 36.35 34.26 34.99
CA ILE A 421 37.62 34.18 34.28
C ILE A 421 37.84 32.72 33.88
N THR A 422 37.89 32.47 32.58
CA THR A 422 38.16 31.14 32.00
C THR A 422 39.65 30.87 31.86
N ARG A 423 40.45 31.93 31.67
CA ARG A 423 41.91 31.87 31.66
C ARG A 423 42.47 33.14 32.27
N SER A 424 43.15 33.00 33.40
CA SER A 424 43.87 34.09 34.06
C SER A 424 45.05 34.55 33.22
N SER A 425 45.38 35.84 33.33
CA SER A 425 46.61 36.39 32.76
C SER A 425 47.89 36.06 33.55
N GLY A 426 47.75 35.47 34.74
CA GLY A 426 48.84 35.33 35.71
C GLY A 426 49.14 36.63 36.47
N ASP A 427 48.27 37.63 36.37
CA ASP A 427 48.34 38.90 37.10
C ASP A 427 46.97 39.21 37.70
N ASP A 428 46.87 39.14 39.03
CA ASP A 428 45.61 39.35 39.74
C ASP A 428 45.08 40.77 39.58
N ALA A 429 45.95 41.77 39.42
CA ALA A 429 45.53 43.15 39.22
C ALA A 429 44.90 43.35 37.83
N LEU A 430 45.44 42.70 36.80
CA LEU A 430 44.87 42.72 35.45
C LEU A 430 43.53 41.97 35.39
N ASP A 431 43.45 40.82 36.07
CA ASP A 431 42.24 40.00 36.18
C ASP A 431 41.12 40.73 36.96
N ALA A 432 41.47 41.46 38.03
CA ALA A 432 40.53 42.31 38.77
C ALA A 432 40.09 43.52 37.94
N SER A 433 41.01 44.15 37.22
CA SER A 433 40.73 45.29 36.34
C SER A 433 39.71 44.93 35.24
N ILE A 434 39.88 43.79 34.55
CA ILE A 434 38.92 43.41 33.50
C ILE A 434 37.54 43.09 34.07
N LYS A 435 37.45 42.49 35.27
CA LYS A 435 36.16 42.28 35.97
C LYS A 435 35.48 43.61 36.27
N ALA A 436 36.24 44.58 36.79
CA ALA A 436 35.73 45.93 37.08
C ALA A 436 35.26 46.64 35.80
N ALA A 437 36.02 46.53 34.70
CA ALA A 437 35.66 47.11 33.41
C ALA A 437 34.37 46.52 32.83
N ILE A 438 34.19 45.19 32.94
CA ILE A 438 32.95 44.51 32.52
C ILE A 438 31.76 44.98 33.37
N GLN A 439 31.93 45.11 34.67
CA GLN A 439 30.87 45.55 35.57
C GLN A 439 30.51 47.04 35.36
N ALA A 440 31.51 47.90 35.15
CA ALA A 440 31.33 49.33 34.89
C ALA A 440 30.73 49.62 33.49
N SER A 441 30.91 48.71 32.54
CA SER A 441 30.34 48.84 31.20
C SER A 441 28.83 48.57 31.13
N ALA A 442 28.23 48.03 32.19
CA ALA A 442 26.78 47.84 32.27
C ALA A 442 26.04 49.20 32.36
N PRO A 443 24.86 49.34 31.74
CA PRO A 443 24.14 48.35 30.94
C PRO A 443 24.67 48.24 29.49
N TYR A 444 24.67 47.03 28.95
CA TYR A 444 25.08 46.73 27.57
C TYR A 444 23.94 46.89 26.56
N PRO A 445 24.21 47.34 25.32
CA PRO A 445 23.18 47.51 24.29
C PRO A 445 22.69 46.16 23.72
N MET A 446 21.64 45.59 24.32
CA MET A 446 21.11 44.29 23.89
C MET A 446 20.36 44.38 22.55
N PRO A 447 20.47 43.36 21.68
CA PRO A 447 19.66 43.26 20.46
C PRO A 447 18.15 43.31 20.74
N SER A 448 17.40 44.03 19.89
CA SER A 448 15.93 44.04 19.94
C SER A 448 15.34 42.67 19.59
N ASP A 449 15.95 41.95 18.64
CA ASP A 449 15.53 40.59 18.26
C ASP A 449 15.74 39.60 19.43
N PRO A 450 14.70 38.83 19.83
CA PRO A 450 14.76 37.97 21.01
C PRO A 450 15.73 36.80 20.85
N ASP A 451 15.86 36.22 19.66
CA ASP A 451 16.75 35.09 19.41
C ASP A 451 18.22 35.55 19.38
N ALA A 452 18.48 36.69 18.73
CA ALA A 452 19.78 37.34 18.76
C ALA A 452 20.17 37.73 20.20
N ARG A 453 19.20 38.24 20.97
CA ARG A 453 19.41 38.61 22.38
C ARG A 453 19.82 37.39 23.20
N ARG A 454 19.10 36.27 23.08
CA ARG A 454 19.43 35.00 23.78
C ARG A 454 20.87 34.55 23.47
N GLU A 455 21.28 34.61 22.20
CA GLU A 455 22.62 34.24 21.76
C GLU A 455 23.70 35.24 22.25
N ALA A 456 23.36 36.53 22.33
CA ALA A 456 24.25 37.61 22.78
C ALA A 456 24.43 37.65 24.31
N ARG A 457 23.51 37.06 25.09
CA ARG A 457 23.58 37.06 26.56
C ARG A 457 24.81 36.35 27.12
N SER A 458 25.28 35.29 26.45
CA SER A 458 26.49 34.59 26.85
C SER A 458 27.64 34.98 25.94
N VAL A 459 28.62 35.68 26.51
CA VAL A 459 29.79 36.17 25.79
C VAL A 459 31.01 35.50 26.37
N THR A 460 31.86 34.97 25.50
CA THR A 460 33.21 34.51 25.86
C THR A 460 34.17 35.28 24.97
N SER A 461 35.04 36.08 25.57
CA SER A 461 35.98 36.92 24.84
C SER A 461 37.35 36.93 25.53
N THR A 462 38.38 37.18 24.72
CA THR A 462 39.77 37.27 25.16
C THR A 462 40.25 38.70 24.99
N PHE A 463 40.66 39.31 26.10
CA PHE A 463 41.18 40.66 26.14
C PHE A 463 42.69 40.61 26.27
N ARG A 464 43.38 41.45 25.49
CA ARG A 464 44.84 41.60 25.53
C ARG A 464 45.16 43.01 26.00
N ALA A 465 45.98 43.11 27.05
CA ALA A 465 46.49 44.38 27.53
C ALA A 465 47.40 44.99 26.46
N GLN A 466 47.08 46.21 26.02
CA GLN A 466 47.85 46.94 25.00
C GLN A 466 48.99 47.73 25.62
#